data_AF-A0A6A5R4V3-F1
#
_entry.id   AF-A0A6A5R4V3-F1
#
_cell.length_a   1.000
_cell.length_b   1.000
_cell.length_c   1.000
_cell.angle_alpha   90.00
_cell.angle_beta   90.00
_cell.angle_gamma   90.00
#
_symmetry.space_group_name_H-M   'P 1'
#
loop_
_entity.id
_entity.type
_entity.pdbx_description
1 polymer ?
#
loop_
_entity_poly.entity_id
_entity_poly.type
_entity_poly.pdbx_seq_one_letter_code
_entity_poly.pdbx_strand_id
1 'polypeptide(L)'
;LEWMLKRALTTEGGQRLKRADGQWSVKAVRQYLRQVDRFLEVLLCSVHVASGQPGRGSEITTIRHRNSVLQDRNIFVVDGQVMIVVRYHKSQSQWDKPKIVPRFLPLQLGQVMALYLVHMQPFKEYLTL
;
A
#
# COMPACT_ATOMS: atom_id res chain seq x y z
N LEU A 1 -13.70 1.15 -10.35
CA LEU A 1 -12.73 1.95 -11.14
C LEU A 1 -13.35 3.21 -11.72
N GLU A 2 -14.49 3.11 -12.41
CA GLU A 2 -15.19 4.26 -13.03
C GLU A 2 -15.42 5.44 -12.08
N TRP A 3 -15.95 5.19 -10.88
CA TRP A 3 -16.14 6.23 -9.87
C TRP A 3 -14.83 6.95 -9.50
N MET A 4 -13.70 6.23 -9.42
CA MET A 4 -12.40 6.82 -9.09
C MET A 4 -11.88 7.68 -10.23
N LEU A 5 -12.04 7.22 -11.47
CA LEU A 5 -11.66 8.01 -12.65
C LEU A 5 -12.50 9.28 -12.75
N LYS A 6 -13.82 9.17 -12.53
CA LYS A 6 -14.71 10.34 -12.46
C LYS A 6 -14.23 11.33 -11.40
N ARG A 7 -13.95 10.85 -10.18
CA ARG A 7 -13.47 11.68 -9.08
C ARG A 7 -12.09 12.29 -9.34
N ALA A 8 -11.16 11.55 -9.94
CA ALA A 8 -9.87 12.10 -10.33
C ALA A 8 -10.06 13.26 -11.33
N LEU A 9 -10.90 13.06 -12.35
CA LEU A 9 -11.17 14.06 -13.39
C LEU A 9 -12.02 15.25 -12.92
N THR A 10 -12.68 15.16 -11.75
CA THR A 10 -13.34 16.32 -11.13
C THR A 10 -12.36 17.20 -10.34
N THR A 11 -11.16 16.72 -10.04
CA THR A 11 -10.14 17.51 -9.32
C THR A 11 -9.19 18.19 -10.30
N GLU A 12 -8.72 19.38 -9.94
CA GLU A 12 -7.72 20.10 -10.74
C GLU A 12 -6.45 19.26 -10.95
N GLY A 13 -6.00 18.55 -9.91
CA GLY A 13 -4.85 17.65 -9.97
C GLY A 13 -5.01 16.52 -10.98
N GLY A 14 -6.19 15.86 -11.02
CA GLY A 14 -6.45 14.78 -11.97
C GLY A 14 -6.72 15.27 -13.40
N GLN A 15 -7.28 16.47 -13.58
CA GLN A 15 -7.41 17.09 -14.91
C GLN A 15 -6.03 17.37 -15.53
N ARG A 16 -5.06 17.84 -14.72
CA ARG A 16 -3.68 18.06 -15.15
C ARG A 16 -2.95 16.78 -15.59
N LEU A 17 -3.48 15.60 -15.26
CA LEU A 17 -2.95 14.32 -15.75
C LEU A 17 -3.34 14.06 -17.21
N LYS A 18 -4.36 14.74 -17.74
CA LYS A 18 -4.78 14.64 -19.14
C LYS A 18 -4.28 15.80 -19.97
N ARG A 19 -4.12 15.54 -21.26
CA ARG A 19 -3.89 16.53 -22.30
C ARG A 19 -5.22 17.06 -22.82
N ALA A 20 -5.17 18.13 -23.62
CA ALA A 20 -6.35 18.73 -24.24
C ALA A 20 -7.12 17.77 -25.16
N ASP A 21 -6.43 16.79 -25.76
CA ASP A 21 -7.01 15.73 -26.60
C ASP A 21 -7.70 14.60 -25.79
N GLY A 22 -7.71 14.70 -24.44
CA GLY A 22 -8.29 13.71 -23.55
C GLY A 22 -7.40 12.49 -23.26
N GLN A 23 -6.21 12.40 -23.85
CA GLN A 23 -5.22 11.36 -23.59
C GLN A 23 -4.43 11.63 -22.31
N TRP A 24 -3.86 10.57 -21.72
CA TRP A 24 -2.99 10.70 -20.55
C TRP A 24 -1.66 11.36 -20.90
N SER A 25 -1.27 12.38 -20.14
CA SER A 25 0.04 13.01 -20.27
C SER A 25 1.11 12.15 -19.60
N VAL A 26 1.94 11.47 -20.41
CA VAL A 26 3.04 10.62 -19.93
C VAL A 26 3.91 11.32 -18.87
N LYS A 27 4.24 12.60 -19.07
CA LYS A 27 5.05 13.39 -18.13
C LYS A 27 4.33 13.58 -16.79
N ALA A 28 3.06 13.98 -16.83
CA ALA A 28 2.27 14.25 -15.62
C ALA A 28 1.97 12.97 -14.86
N VAL A 29 1.62 11.88 -15.56
CA VAL A 29 1.42 10.55 -14.97
C VAL A 29 2.70 10.06 -14.28
N ARG A 30 3.87 10.14 -14.93
CA ARG A 30 5.14 9.79 -14.28
C ARG A 30 5.43 10.63 -13.04
N GLN A 31 5.09 11.92 -13.06
CA GLN A 31 5.26 12.78 -11.88
C GLN A 31 4.33 12.37 -10.74
N TYR A 32 3.06 12.07 -11.04
CA TYR A 32 2.10 11.56 -10.06
C TYR A 32 2.57 10.22 -9.46
N LEU A 33 3.00 9.26 -10.29
CA LEU A 33 3.48 7.96 -9.82
C LEU A 33 4.68 8.11 -8.87
N ARG A 34 5.61 9.03 -9.14
CA ARG A 34 6.71 9.35 -8.22
C ARG A 34 6.23 9.91 -6.87
N GLN A 35 5.15 10.71 -6.87
CA GLN A 35 4.56 11.19 -5.61
C GLN A 35 3.91 10.04 -4.83
N VAL A 36 3.24 9.11 -5.53
CA VAL A 36 2.68 7.90 -4.90
C VAL A 36 3.79 7.04 -4.30
N ASP A 37 4.90 6.85 -5.00
CA ASP A 37 6.05 6.10 -4.48
C ASP A 37 6.64 6.78 -3.25
N ARG A 38 6.81 8.11 -3.26
CA ARG A 38 7.26 8.87 -2.09
C ARG A 38 6.29 8.75 -0.91
N PHE A 39 4.98 8.80 -1.17
CA PHE A 39 3.96 8.57 -0.15
C PHE A 39 4.09 7.17 0.46
N LEU A 40 4.32 6.14 -0.36
CA LEU A 40 4.50 4.76 0.10
C LEU A 40 5.73 4.59 0.96
N GLU A 41 6.85 5.25 0.63
CA GLU A 41 8.05 5.26 1.47
C GLU A 41 7.74 5.80 2.87
N VAL A 42 7.02 6.92 2.96
CA VAL A 42 6.63 7.53 4.25
C VAL A 42 5.65 6.65 5.00
N LEU A 43 4.66 6.07 4.30
CA LEU A 43 3.69 5.15 4.89
C LEU A 43 4.38 3.91 5.45
N LEU A 44 5.35 3.35 4.72
CA LEU A 44 6.15 2.21 5.14
C LEU A 44 6.93 2.51 6.42
N CYS A 45 7.63 3.66 6.47
CA CYS A 45 8.33 4.12 7.66
C CYS A 45 7.37 4.34 8.84
N SER A 46 6.21 4.94 8.59
CA SER A 46 5.21 5.20 9.62
C SER A 46 4.65 3.90 10.21
N VAL A 47 4.34 2.92 9.37
CA VAL A 47 3.95 1.57 9.77
C VAL A 47 5.06 0.92 10.58
N HIS A 48 6.31 1.03 10.12
CA HIS A 48 7.43 0.41 10.79
C HIS A 48 7.64 0.94 12.22
N VAL A 49 7.57 2.26 12.40
CA VAL A 49 7.83 2.93 13.69
C VAL A 49 6.62 2.83 14.63
N ALA A 50 5.39 2.88 14.10
CA ALA A 50 4.20 3.00 14.93
C ALA A 50 3.52 1.66 15.29
N SER A 51 3.90 0.54 14.66
CA SER A 51 3.25 -0.78 14.86
C SER A 51 3.93 -1.64 15.93
N GLY A 52 4.43 -1.00 16.99
CA GLY A 52 5.16 -1.64 18.09
C GLY A 52 6.65 -1.84 17.82
N GLN A 53 7.26 -2.88 18.39
CA GLN A 53 8.72 -3.09 18.30
C GLN A 53 9.15 -3.19 16.82
N PRO A 54 10.07 -2.34 16.35
CA PRO A 54 10.43 -2.26 14.93
C PRO A 54 10.84 -3.65 14.40
N GLY A 55 10.10 -4.16 13.42
CA GLY A 55 10.48 -5.39 12.70
C GLY A 55 11.84 -5.21 12.01
N ARG A 56 12.58 -6.28 11.76
CA ARG A 56 13.87 -6.13 11.05
C ARG A 56 13.64 -5.63 9.63
N GLY A 57 14.59 -4.89 9.04
CA GLY A 57 14.43 -4.27 7.70
C GLY A 57 13.89 -5.21 6.60
N SER A 58 14.28 -6.49 6.64
CA SER A 58 13.82 -7.54 5.72
C SER A 58 12.36 -7.97 5.89
N GLU A 59 11.73 -7.67 7.02
CA GLU A 59 10.33 -8.04 7.31
C GLU A 59 9.35 -7.00 6.73
N ILE A 60 9.77 -5.74 6.62
CA ILE A 60 8.91 -4.61 6.23
C ILE A 60 8.74 -4.52 4.71
N THR A 61 9.78 -4.86 3.95
CA THR A 61 9.73 -4.91 2.47
C THR A 61 8.88 -6.07 1.93
N THR A 62 8.42 -6.97 2.80
CA THR A 62 7.55 -8.10 2.41
C THR A 62 6.06 -7.82 2.56
N ILE A 63 5.66 -6.60 2.93
CA ILE A 63 4.25 -6.22 3.06
C ILE A 63 3.55 -6.31 1.70
N ARG A 64 2.40 -7.00 1.65
CA ARG A 64 1.62 -7.31 0.46
C ARG A 64 0.13 -7.20 0.76
N HIS A 65 -0.59 -6.51 -0.13
CA HIS A 65 -2.04 -6.36 -0.03
C HIS A 65 -2.83 -7.41 -0.86
N ARG A 66 -2.17 -8.09 -1.80
CA ARG A 66 -2.74 -9.16 -2.65
C ARG A 66 -1.87 -10.41 -2.58
N ASN A 67 -2.52 -11.57 -2.71
CA ASN A 67 -1.83 -12.84 -2.84
C ASN A 67 -1.13 -12.91 -4.21
N SER A 68 0.03 -13.52 -4.26
CA SER A 68 0.66 -14.01 -5.49
C SER A 68 0.69 -15.53 -5.48
N VAL A 69 1.12 -16.14 -6.59
CA VAL A 69 1.31 -17.60 -6.68
C VAL A 69 2.30 -18.12 -5.62
N LEU A 70 3.26 -17.29 -5.22
CA LEU A 70 4.36 -17.68 -4.32
C LEU A 70 4.19 -17.18 -2.89
N GLN A 71 3.38 -16.13 -2.65
CA GLN A 71 3.31 -15.46 -1.36
C GLN A 71 1.90 -14.92 -1.07
N ASP A 72 1.39 -15.19 0.13
CA ASP A 72 0.13 -14.61 0.58
C ASP A 72 0.24 -13.10 0.88
N ARG A 73 -0.91 -12.43 0.86
CA ARG A 73 -1.06 -11.09 1.45
C ARG A 73 -0.88 -11.15 2.96
N ASN A 74 -0.49 -10.02 3.53
CA ASN A 74 -0.30 -9.87 4.97
C ASN A 74 -1.02 -8.65 5.56
N ILE A 75 -1.82 -7.91 4.78
CA ILE A 75 -2.66 -6.82 5.30
C ILE A 75 -4.09 -7.35 5.50
N PHE A 76 -4.65 -7.14 6.68
CA PHE A 76 -5.99 -7.58 7.05
C PHE A 76 -6.73 -6.50 7.83
N VAL A 77 -8.06 -6.58 7.86
CA VAL A 77 -8.93 -5.78 8.73
C VAL A 77 -9.62 -6.73 9.69
N VAL A 78 -9.45 -6.50 10.99
CA VAL A 78 -10.06 -7.28 12.08
C VAL A 78 -10.66 -6.29 13.06
N ASP A 79 -11.94 -6.44 13.39
CA ASP A 79 -12.69 -5.57 14.30
C ASP A 79 -12.53 -4.07 13.99
N GLY A 80 -12.56 -3.72 12.70
CA GLY A 80 -12.43 -2.35 12.22
C GLY A 80 -11.00 -1.77 12.27
N GLN A 81 -10.01 -2.56 12.71
CA GLN A 81 -8.61 -2.15 12.75
C GLN A 81 -7.81 -2.82 11.64
N VAL A 82 -6.89 -2.06 11.04
CA VAL A 82 -5.95 -2.62 10.06
C VAL A 82 -4.80 -3.28 10.82
N MET A 83 -4.47 -4.51 10.45
CA MET A 83 -3.31 -5.24 10.96
C MET A 83 -2.41 -5.74 9.83
N ILE A 84 -1.14 -5.90 10.14
CA ILE A 84 -0.12 -6.49 9.28
C ILE A 84 0.43 -7.75 9.93
N VAL A 85 0.40 -8.86 9.20
CA VAL A 85 0.84 -10.17 9.66
C VAL A 85 2.24 -10.47 9.12
N VAL A 86 3.25 -10.36 9.98
CA VAL A 86 4.64 -10.64 9.59
C VAL A 86 4.98 -12.09 9.94
N ARG A 87 5.49 -12.85 8.96
CA ARG A 87 6.06 -14.19 9.19
C ARG A 87 7.55 -14.08 9.48
N TYR A 88 7.96 -14.56 10.65
CA TYR A 88 9.35 -14.59 11.07
C TYR A 88 9.96 -15.94 10.72
N HIS A 89 10.89 -15.96 9.77
CA HIS A 89 11.51 -17.20 9.25
C HIS A 89 12.77 -17.66 10.01
N LYS A 90 13.34 -16.87 10.95
CA LYS A 90 14.61 -17.27 11.59
C LYS A 90 14.48 -18.41 12.62
N SER A 91 13.29 -18.70 13.12
CA SER A 91 13.06 -19.84 14.04
C SER A 91 12.67 -21.12 13.31
N GLN A 92 12.64 -21.11 11.96
CA GLN A 92 12.19 -22.26 11.18
C GLN A 92 13.10 -23.47 11.37
N SER A 93 14.42 -23.25 11.60
CA SER A 93 15.35 -24.35 11.90
C SER A 93 15.24 -24.89 13.35
N GLN A 94 14.50 -24.22 14.23
CA GLN A 94 14.39 -24.62 15.65
C GLN A 94 13.00 -25.11 16.06
N TRP A 95 11.92 -24.68 15.38
CA TRP A 95 10.54 -24.93 15.82
C TRP A 95 9.61 -25.45 14.73
N ASP A 96 10.14 -25.75 13.53
CA ASP A 96 9.42 -26.31 12.35
C ASP A 96 8.21 -25.49 11.85
N LYS A 97 7.87 -24.38 12.51
CA LYS A 97 6.76 -23.50 12.17
C LYS A 97 7.20 -22.02 12.21
N PRO A 98 6.87 -21.22 11.17
CA PRO A 98 7.18 -19.80 11.18
C PRO A 98 6.38 -19.11 12.28
N LYS A 99 7.04 -18.27 13.08
CA LYS A 99 6.35 -17.45 14.10
C LYS A 99 5.54 -16.37 13.38
N ILE A 100 4.23 -16.35 13.63
CA ILE A 100 3.29 -15.38 13.06
C ILE A 100 3.09 -14.27 14.10
N VAL A 101 3.35 -13.03 13.72
CA VAL A 101 3.17 -11.87 14.60
C VAL A 101 2.18 -10.89 13.95
N PRO A 102 0.93 -10.80 14.43
CA PRO A 102 0.02 -9.75 14.03
C PRO A 102 0.44 -8.42 14.66
N ARG A 103 0.43 -7.36 13.87
CA ARG A 103 0.74 -5.99 14.31
C ARG A 103 -0.41 -5.08 13.90
N PHE A 104 -1.16 -4.59 14.88
CA PHE A 104 -2.23 -3.63 14.65
C PHE A 104 -1.64 -2.25 14.39
N LEU A 105 -2.17 -1.56 13.38
CA LEU A 105 -1.82 -0.18 13.10
C LEU A 105 -2.59 0.76 14.03
N PRO A 106 -2.00 1.89 14.45
CA PRO A 106 -2.77 2.99 15.01
C PRO A 106 -3.93 3.36 14.09
N LEU A 107 -5.07 3.76 14.68
CA LEU A 107 -6.32 3.98 13.95
C LEU A 107 -6.16 4.88 12.72
N GLN A 108 -5.48 6.03 12.88
CA GLN A 108 -5.25 7.00 11.82
C GLN A 108 -4.40 6.41 10.70
N LEU A 109 -3.39 5.63 11.05
CA LEU A 109 -2.51 4.99 10.08
C LEU A 109 -3.24 3.88 9.32
N GLY A 110 -4.11 3.13 10.00
CA GLY A 110 -5.01 2.17 9.38
C GLY A 110 -5.96 2.83 8.37
N GLN A 111 -6.53 3.99 8.71
CA GLN A 111 -7.37 4.76 7.79
C GLN A 111 -6.60 5.21 6.54
N VAL A 112 -5.38 5.72 6.71
CA VAL A 112 -4.51 6.10 5.58
C VAL A 112 -4.19 4.90 4.69
N MET A 113 -3.85 3.74 5.29
CA MET A 113 -3.63 2.50 4.57
C MET A 113 -4.87 2.07 3.77
N ALA A 114 -6.06 2.13 4.38
CA ALA A 114 -7.32 1.78 3.72
C ALA A 114 -7.61 2.71 2.54
N LEU A 115 -7.46 4.03 2.71
CA LEU A 115 -7.65 5.01 1.63
C LEU A 115 -6.68 4.76 0.47
N TYR A 116 -5.42 4.45 0.78
CA TYR A 116 -4.43 4.08 -0.23
C TYR A 116 -4.87 2.84 -1.02
N LEU A 117 -5.22 1.74 -0.32
CA LEU A 117 -5.57 0.47 -0.96
C LEU A 117 -6.87 0.55 -1.78
N VAL A 118 -7.84 1.36 -1.35
CA VAL A 118 -9.13 1.48 -2.03
C VAL A 118 -9.08 2.47 -3.19
N HIS A 119 -8.35 3.58 -3.07
CA HIS A 119 -8.40 4.68 -4.06
C HIS A 119 -7.09 4.90 -4.81
N MET A 120 -5.93 4.80 -4.18
CA MET A 120 -4.68 5.12 -4.87
C MET A 120 -4.11 3.90 -5.60
N GLN A 121 -4.15 2.72 -4.97
CA GLN A 121 -3.62 1.48 -5.54
C GLN A 121 -4.29 1.10 -6.87
N PRO A 122 -5.63 1.05 -7.01
CA PRO A 122 -6.24 0.68 -8.28
C PRO A 122 -6.02 1.75 -9.37
N PHE A 123 -5.93 3.02 -8.98
CA PHE A 123 -5.64 4.10 -9.93
C PHE A 123 -4.19 4.06 -10.42
N LYS A 124 -3.24 3.79 -9.51
CA LYS A 124 -1.84 3.52 -9.85
C LYS A 124 -1.74 2.38 -10.86
N GLU A 125 -2.37 1.23 -10.57
CA GLU A 125 -2.38 0.06 -11.47
C GLU A 125 -2.96 0.42 -12.85
N TYR A 126 -4.08 1.13 -12.89
CA TYR A 126 -4.71 1.57 -14.15
C TYR A 126 -3.79 2.48 -14.99
N LEU A 127 -3.05 3.39 -14.37
CA LEU A 127 -2.14 4.31 -15.07
C LEU A 127 -0.83 3.66 -15.53
N THR A 128 -0.50 2.47 -14.99
CA THR A 128 0.70 1.71 -15.35
C THR A 128 0.48 0.67 -16.43
N LEU A 129 -0.78 0.36 -16.75
CA LEU A 129 -1.19 -0.48 -17.88
C LEU A 129 -1.20 0.35 -19.17
#